data_AF-A0A285K749-F1
#
_entry.id   AF-A0A285K749-F1
#
_cell.length_a   1.000
_cell.length_b   1.000
_cell.length_c   1.000
_cell.angle_alpha   90.00
_cell.angle_beta   90.00
_cell.angle_gamma   90.00
#
_symmetry.space_group_name_H-M   'P 1'
#
loop_
_entity.id
_entity.type
_entity.pdbx_description
1 polymer ?
#
loop_
_entity_poly.entity_id
_entity_poly.type
_entity_poly.pdbx_seq_one_letter_code
_entity_poly.pdbx_strand_id
1 'polypeptide(L)'
;MINLLRPELLRPDFCRTVVFGLVALAALVTGSQFGAATARDRLITYGCALLAGVFGVTATRTAAREVHRVAAGRAGEAAATPLRVMIELTGYLLVVVSVCDLLDVGLQRLLVAGSVTGIILGLAAQPVLGNLFAGLVILFARPYVPGTRVRIESGALNGPHVGTIVSAGLLYTVLQTEQGPLNIPNSALMASAVGPYDAA
;
A
#
# COMPACT_ATOMS: atom_id res chain seq x y z
N MET A 1 -17.03 -39.97 14.36
CA MET A 1 -18.01 -39.03 14.93
C MET A 1 -17.24 -37.87 15.54
N ILE A 2 -17.25 -36.73 14.85
CA ILE A 2 -17.11 -35.38 15.42
C ILE A 2 -15.73 -35.05 16.09
N ASN A 3 -14.74 -34.66 15.26
CA ASN A 3 -13.64 -33.81 15.74
C ASN A 3 -14.03 -32.36 15.43
N LEU A 4 -14.80 -31.76 16.35
CA LEU A 4 -15.31 -30.40 16.26
C LEU A 4 -14.15 -29.39 16.28
N LEU A 5 -14.25 -28.44 15.34
CA LEU A 5 -13.62 -27.12 15.30
C LEU A 5 -12.61 -26.85 16.42
N ARG A 6 -11.31 -26.91 16.11
CA ARG A 6 -10.37 -26.05 16.83
C ARG A 6 -10.74 -24.61 16.50
N PRO A 7 -11.11 -23.76 17.47
CA PRO A 7 -11.13 -22.34 17.19
C PRO A 7 -9.70 -21.96 16.80
N GLU A 8 -9.52 -21.39 15.60
CA GLU A 8 -8.33 -20.62 15.29
C GLU A 8 -8.28 -19.48 16.31
N LEU A 9 -7.62 -19.76 17.43
CA LEU A 9 -7.40 -18.83 18.53
C LEU A 9 -6.75 -17.58 17.92
N LEU A 10 -7.47 -16.47 17.99
CA LEU A 10 -6.98 -15.12 17.71
C LEU A 10 -5.50 -15.00 18.10
N ARG A 11 -4.63 -14.81 17.09
CA ARG A 11 -3.18 -14.81 17.31
C ARG A 11 -2.78 -13.61 18.18
N PRO A 12 -1.87 -13.78 19.15
CA PRO A 12 -1.58 -12.78 20.18
C PRO A 12 -1.06 -11.44 19.63
N ASP A 13 -0.38 -11.41 18.49
CA ASP A 13 0.12 -10.17 17.87
C ASP A 13 -1.00 -9.32 17.22
N PHE A 14 -2.02 -9.99 16.67
CA PHE A 14 -3.20 -9.32 16.13
C PHE A 14 -4.04 -8.71 17.27
N CYS A 15 -4.27 -9.48 18.34
CA CYS A 15 -4.92 -8.96 19.55
C CYS A 15 -4.18 -7.75 20.12
N ARG A 16 -2.84 -7.76 20.16
CA ARG A 16 -2.04 -6.61 20.60
C ARG A 16 -2.26 -5.39 19.71
N THR A 17 -2.29 -5.58 18.38
CA THR A 17 -2.58 -4.49 17.43
C THR A 17 -3.95 -3.86 17.71
N VAL A 18 -4.98 -4.69 17.87
CA VAL A 18 -6.34 -4.23 18.15
C VAL A 18 -6.41 -3.51 19.50
N VAL A 19 -5.81 -4.07 20.55
CA VAL A 19 -5.80 -3.46 21.89
C VAL A 19 -5.06 -2.13 21.88
N PHE A 20 -3.86 -2.05 21.30
CA PHE A 20 -3.11 -0.78 21.22
C PHE A 20 -3.84 0.25 20.36
N GLY A 21 -4.47 -0.17 19.26
CA GLY A 21 -5.29 0.70 18.42
C GLY A 21 -6.50 1.25 19.18
N LEU A 22 -7.22 0.41 19.92
CA LEU A 22 -8.36 0.82 20.74
C LEU A 22 -7.94 1.79 21.86
N VAL A 23 -6.82 1.54 22.52
CA VAL A 23 -6.29 2.45 23.55
C VAL A 23 -5.89 3.78 22.94
N ALA A 24 -5.21 3.79 21.78
CA ALA A 24 -4.86 5.02 21.09
C ALA A 24 -6.12 5.82 20.69
N LEU A 25 -7.14 5.14 20.17
CA LEU A 25 -8.40 5.78 19.78
C LEU A 25 -9.17 6.32 20.99
N ALA A 26 -9.24 5.57 22.09
CA ALA A 26 -9.87 6.03 23.32
C ALA A 26 -9.15 7.25 23.91
N ALA A 27 -7.81 7.26 23.89
CA ALA A 27 -7.01 8.41 24.32
C ALA A 27 -7.26 9.63 23.42
N LEU A 28 -7.36 9.42 22.10
CA LEU A 28 -7.65 10.46 21.13
C LEU A 28 -9.03 11.10 21.37
N VAL A 29 -10.07 10.27 21.45
CA VAL A 29 -11.45 10.70 21.68
C VAL A 29 -11.60 11.37 23.03
N THR A 30 -10.97 10.85 24.07
CA THR A 30 -11.03 11.49 25.40
C THR A 30 -10.33 12.84 25.36
N GLY A 31 -9.13 12.92 24.79
CA GLY A 31 -8.35 14.14 24.69
C GLY A 31 -9.03 15.25 23.89
N SER A 32 -9.74 14.91 22.81
CA SER A 32 -10.43 15.88 21.95
C SER A 32 -11.64 16.53 22.61
N GLN A 33 -12.20 15.93 23.67
CA GLN A 33 -13.36 16.46 24.39
C GLN A 33 -12.98 17.52 25.42
N PHE A 34 -11.68 17.63 25.78
CA PHE A 34 -11.18 18.61 26.74
C PHE A 34 -10.41 19.71 26.00
N GLY A 35 -10.93 20.95 26.07
CA GLY A 35 -10.24 22.13 25.53
C GLY A 35 -9.19 22.70 26.49
N ALA A 36 -8.35 23.62 26.02
CA ALA A 36 -7.25 24.20 26.79
C ALA A 36 -7.65 25.33 27.78
N ALA A 37 -8.89 25.32 28.29
CA ALA A 37 -9.47 26.39 29.09
C ALA A 37 -8.88 26.48 30.50
N THR A 38 -8.60 25.34 31.14
CA THR A 38 -8.05 25.27 32.51
C THR A 38 -6.68 24.58 32.52
N ALA A 39 -5.84 24.86 33.51
CA ALA A 39 -4.55 24.16 33.69
C ALA A 39 -4.71 22.63 33.82
N ARG A 40 -5.78 22.17 34.48
CA ARG A 40 -6.14 20.75 34.56
C ARG A 40 -6.43 20.15 33.18
N ASP A 41 -7.19 20.87 32.37
CA ASP A 41 -7.61 20.38 31.06
C ASP A 41 -6.40 20.29 30.11
N ARG A 42 -5.47 21.24 30.17
CA ARG A 42 -4.19 21.16 29.45
C ARG A 42 -3.35 19.94 29.85
N LEU A 43 -3.27 19.62 31.14
CA LEU A 43 -2.56 18.43 31.62
C LEU A 43 -3.19 17.14 31.08
N ILE A 44 -4.52 17.08 31.03
CA ILE A 44 -5.26 15.95 30.46
C ILE A 44 -4.97 15.84 28.96
N THR A 45 -5.09 16.93 28.20
CA THR A 45 -4.82 16.93 26.75
C THR A 45 -3.39 16.50 26.43
N TYR A 46 -2.38 17.00 27.15
CA TYR A 46 -0.99 16.57 26.98
C TYR A 46 -0.78 15.09 27.34
N GLY A 47 -1.42 14.61 28.42
CA GLY A 47 -1.39 13.20 28.77
C GLY A 47 -2.02 12.30 27.70
N CYS A 48 -3.19 12.68 27.19
CA CYS A 48 -3.88 12.00 26.10
C CYS A 48 -3.07 12.02 24.81
N ALA A 49 -2.45 13.14 24.45
CA ALA A 49 -1.60 13.25 23.27
C ALA A 49 -0.37 12.32 23.36
N LEU A 50 0.27 12.25 24.53
CA LEU A 50 1.40 11.35 24.76
C LEU A 50 0.96 9.88 24.68
N LEU A 51 -0.18 9.52 25.29
CA LEU A 51 -0.73 8.18 25.20
C LEU A 51 -1.11 7.81 23.75
N ALA A 52 -1.81 8.70 23.04
CA ALA A 52 -2.17 8.50 21.64
C ALA A 52 -0.92 8.32 20.75
N GLY A 53 0.14 9.10 20.98
CA GLY A 53 1.42 8.95 20.30
C GLY A 53 2.09 7.60 20.55
N VAL A 54 2.26 7.22 21.81
CA VAL A 54 2.94 5.96 22.20
C VAL A 54 2.13 4.74 21.75
N PHE A 55 0.83 4.72 22.03
CA PHE A 55 -0.04 3.60 21.64
C PHE A 55 -0.26 3.56 20.13
N GLY A 56 -0.32 4.71 19.46
CA GLY A 56 -0.40 4.79 18.01
C GLY A 56 0.85 4.24 17.31
N VAL A 57 2.05 4.61 17.77
CA VAL A 57 3.32 4.09 17.22
C VAL A 57 3.46 2.59 17.47
N THR A 58 3.13 2.12 18.68
CA THR A 58 3.20 0.69 19.00
C THR A 58 2.15 -0.12 18.24
N ALA A 59 0.93 0.40 18.07
CA ALA A 59 -0.10 -0.19 17.21
C ALA A 59 0.37 -0.29 15.76
N THR A 60 0.93 0.80 15.21
CA THR A 60 1.46 0.84 13.84
C THR A 60 2.56 -0.20 13.62
N ARG A 61 3.55 -0.26 14.53
CA ARG A 61 4.65 -1.23 14.45
C ARG A 61 4.16 -2.67 14.56
N THR A 62 3.17 -2.93 15.41
CA THR A 62 2.62 -4.28 15.58
C THR A 62 1.80 -4.69 14.35
N ALA A 63 0.98 -3.78 13.81
CA ALA A 63 0.24 -3.98 12.57
C ALA A 63 1.18 -4.27 11.38
N ALA A 64 2.23 -3.48 11.23
CA ALA A 64 3.20 -3.63 10.16
C ALA A 64 3.94 -4.98 10.23
N ARG A 65 4.29 -5.44 11.44
CA ARG A 65 4.91 -6.77 11.65
C ARG A 65 3.95 -7.90 11.32
N GLU A 66 2.69 -7.79 11.70
CA GLU A 66 1.67 -8.79 11.37
C GLU A 66 1.52 -8.92 9.85
N VAL A 67 1.36 -7.80 9.16
CA VAL A 67 1.23 -7.79 7.70
C VAL A 67 2.49 -8.31 7.03
N HIS A 68 3.68 -7.89 7.49
CA HIS A 68 4.94 -8.40 6.98
C HIS A 68 5.03 -9.93 7.12
N ARG A 69 4.68 -10.49 8.29
CA ARG A 69 4.69 -11.94 8.52
C ARG A 69 3.76 -12.67 7.56
N VAL A 70 2.53 -12.18 7.40
CA VAL A 70 1.54 -12.80 6.50
C VAL A 70 1.98 -12.68 5.04
N ALA A 71 2.51 -11.53 4.64
CA ALA A 71 3.00 -11.29 3.29
C ALA A 71 4.24 -12.14 2.98
N ALA A 72 5.19 -12.26 3.92
CA ALA A 72 6.39 -13.07 3.74
C ALA A 72 6.03 -14.54 3.54
N GLY A 73 5.08 -15.06 4.33
CA GLY A 73 4.61 -16.44 4.21
C GLY A 73 3.82 -16.74 2.93
N ARG A 74 3.23 -15.74 2.26
CA ARG A 74 2.39 -15.93 1.05
C ARG A 74 3.03 -15.50 -0.25
N ALA A 75 3.78 -14.40 -0.23
CA ALA A 75 4.32 -13.72 -1.41
C ALA A 75 5.84 -13.55 -1.36
N GLY A 76 6.49 -14.02 -0.29
CA GLY A 76 7.94 -13.93 -0.10
C GLY A 76 8.43 -12.59 0.44
N GLU A 77 9.71 -12.57 0.84
CA GLU A 77 10.35 -11.41 1.50
C GLU A 77 10.40 -10.15 0.61
N ALA A 78 10.54 -10.35 -0.70
CA ALA A 78 10.62 -9.27 -1.68
C ALA A 78 9.35 -8.42 -1.72
N ALA A 79 8.17 -9.03 -1.53
CA ALA A 79 6.89 -8.31 -1.48
C ALA A 79 6.56 -7.82 -0.06
N ALA A 80 6.98 -8.57 0.96
CA ALA A 80 6.64 -8.28 2.35
C ALA A 80 7.35 -7.05 2.92
N THR A 81 8.59 -6.79 2.49
CA THR A 81 9.40 -5.68 3.03
C THR A 81 8.86 -4.31 2.61
N PRO A 82 8.61 -4.03 1.32
CA PRO A 82 8.03 -2.75 0.90
C PRO A 82 6.66 -2.50 1.52
N LEU A 83 5.81 -3.55 1.61
CA LEU A 83 4.48 -3.43 2.20
C LEU A 83 4.55 -3.02 3.68
N ARG A 84 5.49 -3.57 4.43
CA ARG A 84 5.74 -3.19 5.83
C ARG A 84 6.08 -1.70 5.95
N VAL A 85 7.01 -1.23 5.11
CA VAL A 85 7.45 0.17 5.12
C VAL A 85 6.29 1.11 4.79
N MET A 86 5.45 0.75 3.82
CA MET A 86 4.25 1.54 3.49
C MET A 86 3.29 1.65 4.67
N ILE A 87 3.04 0.56 5.39
CA ILE A 87 2.16 0.58 6.58
C ILE A 87 2.77 1.41 7.71
N GLU A 88 4.08 1.28 7.95
CA GLU A 88 4.76 2.10 8.97
C GLU A 88 4.69 3.59 8.63
N LEU A 89 4.99 3.97 7.38
CA LEU A 89 4.93 5.36 6.92
C LEU A 89 3.52 5.95 7.06
N THR A 90 2.50 5.25 6.56
CA THR A 90 1.11 5.71 6.65
C THR A 90 0.64 5.77 8.10
N GLY A 91 0.94 4.76 8.91
CA GLY A 91 0.56 4.75 10.33
C GLY A 91 1.22 5.87 11.13
N TYR A 92 2.52 6.12 10.91
CA TYR A 92 3.21 7.24 11.56
C TYR A 92 2.66 8.60 11.12
N LEU A 93 2.33 8.76 9.84
CA LEU A 93 1.69 9.99 9.35
C LEU A 93 0.36 10.24 10.08
N LEU A 94 -0.48 9.22 10.22
CA LEU A 94 -1.74 9.32 10.95
C LEU A 94 -1.52 9.68 12.42
N VAL A 95 -0.58 9.04 13.09
CA VAL A 95 -0.26 9.33 14.50
C VAL A 95 0.21 10.78 14.67
N VAL A 96 1.10 11.25 13.79
CA VAL A 96 1.59 12.64 13.83
C VAL A 96 0.43 13.63 13.64
N VAL A 97 -0.41 13.41 12.63
CA VAL A 97 -1.58 14.28 12.37
C VAL A 97 -2.52 14.29 13.56
N SER A 98 -2.85 13.13 14.12
CA SER A 98 -3.72 12.99 15.29
C SER A 98 -3.17 13.69 16.54
N VAL A 99 -1.86 13.56 16.80
CA VAL A 99 -1.22 14.24 17.94
C VAL A 99 -1.16 15.75 17.73
N CYS A 100 -0.83 16.22 16.51
CA CYS A 100 -0.84 17.64 16.18
C CYS A 100 -2.22 18.27 16.33
N ASP A 101 -3.28 17.54 15.99
CA ASP A 101 -4.68 17.95 16.18
C ASP A 101 -5.02 18.14 17.66
N LEU A 102 -4.70 17.14 18.50
CA LEU A 102 -4.91 17.22 19.96
C LEU A 102 -4.16 18.37 20.62
N LEU A 103 -2.97 18.68 20.12
CA LEU A 103 -2.11 19.74 20.66
C LEU A 103 -2.43 21.13 20.08
N ASP A 104 -3.40 21.24 19.17
CA ASP A 104 -3.80 22.47 18.49
C ASP A 104 -2.61 23.23 17.87
N VAL A 105 -1.67 22.50 17.25
CA VAL A 105 -0.42 23.07 16.69
C VAL A 105 -0.67 23.80 15.35
N GLY A 106 -1.90 24.30 15.12
CA GLY A 106 -2.29 24.93 13.87
C GLY A 106 -2.24 23.95 12.69
N LEU A 107 -2.90 22.80 12.83
CA LEU A 107 -2.96 21.72 11.83
C LEU A 107 -3.29 22.23 10.42
N GLN A 108 -4.11 23.29 10.32
CA GLN A 108 -4.43 23.94 9.05
C GLN A 108 -3.19 24.36 8.24
N ARG A 109 -2.14 24.88 8.88
CA ARG A 109 -0.88 25.28 8.20
C ARG A 109 -0.11 24.06 7.72
N LEU A 110 -0.07 23.01 8.53
CA LEU A 110 0.57 21.73 8.18
C LEU A 110 -0.16 21.03 7.03
N LEU A 111 -1.49 21.08 7.00
CA LEU A 111 -2.29 20.51 5.92
C LEU A 111 -2.09 21.28 4.60
N VAL A 112 -1.99 22.60 4.65
CA VAL A 112 -1.67 23.40 3.46
C VAL A 112 -0.29 23.01 2.90
N ALA A 113 0.75 22.96 3.74
CA ALA A 113 2.07 22.51 3.30
C ALA A 113 2.08 21.05 2.83
N GLY A 114 1.39 20.16 3.57
CA GLY A 114 1.29 18.74 3.30
C GLY A 114 0.52 18.41 2.02
N SER A 115 -0.42 19.26 1.60
CA SER A 115 -1.17 19.04 0.36
C SER A 115 -0.28 19.13 -0.89
N VAL A 116 0.63 20.11 -0.93
CA VAL A 116 1.63 20.23 -2.00
C VAL A 116 2.55 19.01 -2.03
N THR A 117 3.07 18.59 -0.87
CA THR A 117 3.89 17.38 -0.77
C THR A 117 3.12 16.13 -1.19
N GLY A 118 1.85 16.01 -0.80
CA GLY A 118 0.98 14.91 -1.17
C GLY A 118 0.73 14.83 -2.67
N ILE A 119 0.52 15.98 -3.34
CA ILE A 119 0.39 16.05 -4.80
C ILE A 119 1.67 15.59 -5.48
N ILE A 120 2.83 16.09 -5.05
CA ILE A 120 4.14 15.71 -5.62
C ILE A 120 4.39 14.21 -5.48
N LEU A 121 4.18 13.65 -4.29
CA LEU A 121 4.33 12.22 -4.04
C LEU A 121 3.32 11.39 -4.85
N GLY A 122 2.08 11.86 -4.98
CA GLY A 122 1.04 11.21 -5.77
C GLY A 122 1.39 11.16 -7.26
N LEU A 123 1.84 12.28 -7.83
CA LEU A 123 2.32 12.35 -9.21
C LEU A 123 3.54 11.46 -9.44
N ALA A 124 4.47 11.40 -8.49
CA ALA A 124 5.63 10.53 -8.56
C ALA A 124 5.25 9.04 -8.50
N ALA A 125 4.23 8.67 -7.71
CA ALA A 125 3.76 7.30 -7.59
C ALA A 125 2.87 6.86 -8.78
N GLN A 126 2.30 7.82 -9.53
CA GLN A 126 1.34 7.56 -10.61
C GLN A 126 1.78 6.47 -11.61
N PRO A 127 3.03 6.40 -12.09
CA PRO A 127 3.44 5.35 -13.04
C PRO A 127 3.31 3.95 -12.44
N VAL A 128 3.61 3.77 -11.15
CA VAL A 128 3.51 2.47 -10.48
C VAL A 128 2.05 2.07 -10.33
N LEU A 129 1.18 2.99 -9.90
CA LEU A 129 -0.26 2.73 -9.77
C LEU A 129 -0.90 2.43 -11.13
N GLY A 130 -0.51 3.18 -12.17
CA GLY A 130 -0.99 2.95 -13.53
C GLY A 130 -0.66 1.55 -14.03
N ASN A 131 0.57 1.07 -13.78
CA ASN A 131 0.98 -0.28 -14.11
C ASN A 131 0.22 -1.35 -13.29
N LEU A 132 -0.01 -1.10 -12.01
CA LEU A 132 -0.79 -2.00 -11.15
C LEU A 132 -2.22 -2.18 -11.67
N PHE A 133 -2.93 -1.08 -11.95
CA PHE A 133 -4.29 -1.15 -12.46
C PHE A 133 -4.35 -1.77 -13.85
N ALA A 134 -3.41 -1.45 -14.73
CA ALA A 134 -3.29 -2.11 -16.03
C ALA A 134 -3.05 -3.62 -15.90
N GLY A 135 -2.22 -4.04 -14.95
CA GLY A 135 -2.01 -5.46 -14.65
C GLY A 135 -3.26 -6.17 -14.14
N LEU A 136 -4.05 -5.51 -13.28
CA LEU A 136 -5.35 -6.04 -12.85
C LEU A 136 -6.30 -6.21 -14.05
N VAL A 137 -6.36 -5.22 -14.94
CA VAL A 137 -7.19 -5.31 -16.16
C VAL A 137 -6.74 -6.47 -17.04
N ILE A 138 -5.43 -6.63 -17.29
CA ILE A 138 -4.88 -7.77 -18.06
C ILE A 138 -5.25 -9.10 -17.38
N LEU A 139 -5.15 -9.20 -16.06
CA LEU A 139 -5.47 -10.42 -15.31
C LEU A 139 -6.94 -10.84 -15.45
N PHE A 140 -7.85 -9.86 -15.41
CA PHE A 140 -9.30 -10.11 -15.48
C PHE A 140 -9.80 -10.28 -16.91
N ALA A 141 -9.43 -9.37 -17.81
CA ALA A 141 -9.90 -9.37 -19.19
C ALA A 141 -9.16 -10.41 -20.06
N ARG A 142 -7.96 -10.84 -19.64
CA ARG A 142 -7.07 -11.77 -20.36
C ARG A 142 -7.03 -11.53 -21.87
N PRO A 143 -6.75 -10.29 -22.32
CA PRO A 143 -6.69 -9.98 -23.75
C PRO A 143 -5.58 -10.76 -24.47
N TYR A 144 -4.57 -11.23 -23.74
CA TYR A 144 -3.47 -12.04 -24.24
C TYR A 144 -3.18 -13.16 -23.24
N VAL A 145 -2.86 -14.36 -23.73
CA VAL A 145 -2.56 -15.52 -22.90
C VAL A 145 -1.05 -15.79 -22.94
N PRO A 146 -0.38 -16.00 -21.78
CA PRO A 146 1.01 -16.44 -21.77
C PRO A 146 1.21 -17.69 -22.63
N GLY A 147 2.28 -17.73 -23.40
CA GLY A 147 2.59 -18.77 -24.38
C GLY A 147 2.26 -18.39 -25.83
N THR A 148 1.53 -17.30 -26.07
CA THR A 148 1.24 -16.82 -27.43
C THR A 148 2.35 -15.91 -27.94
N ARG A 149 2.76 -16.11 -29.20
CA ARG A 149 3.66 -15.21 -29.93
C ARG A 149 2.87 -14.03 -30.51
N VAL A 150 3.24 -12.82 -30.11
CA VAL A 150 2.53 -11.59 -30.44
C VAL A 150 3.49 -10.56 -31.04
N ARG A 151 2.90 -9.63 -31.77
CA ARG A 151 3.55 -8.40 -32.23
C ARG A 151 2.90 -7.23 -31.50
N ILE A 152 3.73 -6.42 -30.86
CA ILE A 152 3.33 -5.25 -30.08
C ILE A 152 3.80 -4.01 -30.83
N GLU A 153 2.85 -3.20 -31.29
CA GLU A 153 3.09 -1.93 -31.96
C GLU A 153 2.86 -0.78 -30.97
N SER A 154 3.94 -0.05 -30.64
CA SER A 154 3.87 1.02 -29.68
C SER A 154 4.81 2.17 -30.03
N GLY A 155 4.23 3.37 -30.18
CA GLY A 155 5.03 4.59 -30.32
C GLY A 155 5.84 4.91 -29.06
N ALA A 156 5.31 4.57 -27.88
CA ALA A 156 5.99 4.83 -26.60
C ALA A 156 7.15 3.88 -26.30
N LEU A 157 7.13 2.66 -26.86
CA LEU A 157 8.16 1.63 -26.63
C LEU A 157 9.20 1.56 -27.76
N ASN A 158 9.17 2.48 -28.73
CA ASN A 158 10.04 2.51 -29.90
C ASN A 158 10.03 1.21 -30.72
N GLY A 159 8.95 1.00 -31.47
CA GLY A 159 8.90 0.04 -32.59
C GLY A 159 7.99 -1.16 -32.38
N PRO A 160 7.99 -2.08 -33.37
CA PRO A 160 7.34 -3.38 -33.23
C PRO A 160 8.21 -4.30 -32.36
N HIS A 161 7.69 -4.70 -31.21
CA HIS A 161 8.29 -5.76 -30.39
C HIS A 161 7.63 -7.09 -30.73
N VAL A 162 8.40 -8.05 -31.21
CA VAL A 162 7.92 -9.39 -31.54
C VAL A 162 8.50 -10.40 -30.55
N GLY A 163 7.64 -11.23 -29.99
CA GLY A 163 8.08 -12.26 -29.05
C GLY A 163 6.93 -13.04 -28.46
N THR A 164 7.26 -13.97 -27.56
CA THR A 164 6.27 -14.78 -26.84
C THR A 164 6.05 -14.22 -25.46
N ILE A 165 4.78 -14.03 -25.06
CA ILE A 165 4.47 -13.59 -23.69
C ILE A 165 4.80 -14.73 -22.73
N VAL A 166 5.76 -14.54 -21.83
CA VAL A 166 6.17 -15.56 -20.86
C VAL A 166 5.31 -15.48 -19.61
N SER A 167 5.07 -14.28 -19.11
CA SER A 167 4.29 -14.04 -17.91
C SER A 167 3.71 -12.64 -17.90
N ALA A 168 2.53 -12.51 -17.28
CA ALA A 168 1.91 -11.23 -16.98
C ALA A 168 1.86 -11.08 -15.45
N GLY A 169 2.74 -10.24 -14.92
CA GLY A 169 2.77 -9.88 -13.51
C GLY A 169 1.87 -8.67 -13.22
N LEU A 170 1.88 -8.21 -11.96
CA LEU A 170 1.04 -7.07 -11.54
C LEU A 170 1.49 -5.75 -12.16
N LEU A 171 2.81 -5.51 -12.30
CA LEU A 171 3.34 -4.24 -12.81
C LEU A 171 3.91 -4.35 -14.24
N TYR A 172 4.42 -5.53 -14.60
CA TYR A 172 5.11 -5.76 -15.86
C TYR A 172 4.65 -7.08 -16.50
N THR A 173 4.68 -7.10 -17.82
CA THR A 173 4.55 -8.31 -18.64
C THR A 173 5.91 -8.62 -19.27
N VAL A 174 6.34 -9.87 -19.19
CA VAL A 174 7.62 -10.32 -19.74
C VAL A 174 7.38 -10.88 -21.14
N LEU A 175 7.99 -10.24 -22.15
CA LEU A 175 8.01 -10.70 -23.52
C LEU A 175 9.37 -11.33 -23.82
N GLN A 176 9.39 -12.61 -24.19
CA GLN A 176 10.60 -13.25 -24.67
C GLN A 176 10.83 -12.88 -26.14
N THR A 177 11.83 -12.05 -26.39
CA THR A 177 12.29 -11.69 -27.73
C THR A 177 13.50 -12.55 -28.11
N GLU A 178 13.96 -12.43 -29.35
CA GLU A 178 15.19 -13.10 -29.82
C GLU A 178 16.45 -12.54 -29.15
N GLN A 179 16.42 -11.30 -28.67
CA GLN A 179 17.54 -10.67 -27.96
C GLN A 179 17.50 -10.93 -26.44
N GLY A 180 16.46 -11.59 -25.93
CA GLY A 180 16.27 -11.87 -24.51
C GLY A 180 14.91 -11.41 -23.95
N PRO A 181 14.73 -11.51 -22.63
CA PRO A 181 13.49 -11.09 -21.97
C PRO A 181 13.38 -9.57 -21.93
N LEU A 182 12.25 -9.06 -22.41
CA LEU A 182 11.87 -7.65 -22.39
C LEU A 182 10.74 -7.44 -21.39
N ASN A 183 11.00 -6.62 -20.36
CA ASN A 183 10.00 -6.27 -19.35
C ASN A 183 9.21 -5.05 -19.80
N ILE A 184 7.94 -5.24 -20.14
CA ILE A 184 7.06 -4.18 -20.63
C ILE A 184 6.16 -3.72 -19.48
N PRO A 185 6.13 -2.42 -19.15
CA PRO A 185 5.16 -1.88 -18.18
C PRO A 185 3.74 -2.17 -18.64
N ASN A 186 2.89 -2.68 -17.75
CA ASN A 186 1.52 -3.08 -18.09
C ASN A 186 0.68 -1.92 -18.65
N SER A 187 0.87 -0.70 -18.15
CA SER A 187 0.14 0.47 -18.68
C SER A 187 0.56 0.82 -20.11
N ALA A 188 1.85 0.68 -20.43
CA ALA A 188 2.36 0.86 -21.78
C ALA A 188 1.87 -0.25 -22.72
N LEU A 189 1.86 -1.51 -22.25
CA LEU A 189 1.32 -2.64 -23.02
C LEU A 189 -0.16 -2.43 -23.37
N MET A 190 -0.96 -2.00 -22.40
CA MET A 190 -2.40 -1.73 -22.62
C MET A 190 -2.65 -0.58 -23.59
N ALA A 191 -1.75 0.40 -23.64
CA ALA A 191 -1.81 1.51 -24.58
C ALA A 191 -1.26 1.15 -25.98
N SER A 192 -0.77 -0.08 -26.17
CA SER A 192 -0.17 -0.54 -27.43
C SER A 192 -1.16 -1.36 -28.26
N ALA A 193 -0.99 -1.35 -29.58
CA ALA A 193 -1.73 -2.27 -30.44
C ALA A 193 -1.03 -3.64 -30.42
N VAL A 194 -1.77 -4.69 -30.07
CA VAL A 194 -1.23 -6.06 -29.97
C VAL A 194 -1.98 -6.97 -30.93
N GLY A 195 -1.24 -7.69 -31.76
CA GLY A 195 -1.80 -8.66 -32.72
C GLY A 195 -1.00 -9.96 -32.74
N PRO A 196 -1.58 -11.04 -33.31
CA PRO A 196 -0.84 -12.27 -33.54
C PRO A 196 0.29 -12.04 -34.55
N TYR A 197 1.43 -12.71 -34.35
CA TYR A 197 2.53 -12.68 -35.32
C TYR A 197 2.38 -13.76 -36.39
N ASP A 198 1.89 -14.95 -36.02
CA ASP A 198 1.75 -16.12 -36.91
C ASP A 198 0.31 -16.24 -37.48
N ALA A 199 -0.24 -15.15 -38.01
CA ALA A 199 -1.45 -15.22 -38.83
C ALA A 199 -1.07 -15.61 -40.26
N ALA A 200 -0.99 -16.92 -40.52
CA ALA A 200 -1.14 -17.50 -41.84
C ALA A 200 -2.61 -17.90 -42.07
#